data_AF-A0A7W8W2J3-F1
#
_entry.id   AF-A0A7W8W2J3-F1
#
_cell.length_a   1.000
_cell.length_b   1.000
_cell.length_c   1.000
_cell.angle_alpha   90.00
_cell.angle_beta   90.00
_cell.angle_gamma   90.00
#
_symmetry.space_group_name_H-M   'P 1'
#
loop_
_entity.id
_entity.type
_entity.pdbx_description
1 polymer ?
#
loop_
_entity_poly.entity_id
_entity_poly.type
_entity_poly.pdbx_seq_one_letter_code
_entity_poly.pdbx_strand_id
1 'polypeptide(L)' 'MDTHSILGMLHAEEALLVSIVRSLPDDIRRRIANDFHEQAQLAESSHLNPTTNRETSDAFKAHVRRLSNMLASLS' A
#
# COMPACT_ATOMS: atom_id res chain seq x y z
N MET A 1 12.16 11.37 11.57
CA MET A 1 12.23 11.15 10.12
C MET A 1 11.28 12.15 9.48
N ASP A 2 11.70 12.90 8.47
CA ASP A 2 10.81 13.85 7.79
C ASP A 2 9.84 13.13 6.83
N THR A 3 8.73 13.81 6.50
CA THR A 3 7.67 13.25 5.63
C THR A 3 8.19 12.89 4.24
N HIS A 4 9.19 13.62 3.74
CA HIS A 4 9.82 13.36 2.44
C HIS A 4 10.60 12.04 2.43
N SER A 5 11.35 11.75 3.49
CA SER A 5 12.09 10.49 3.64
C SER A 5 11.15 9.30 3.78
N ILE A 6 10.03 9.47 4.49
CA ILE A 6 8.96 8.45 4.57
C ILE A 6 8.39 8.16 3.19
N LEU A 7 8.04 9.20 2.43
CA LEU A 7 7.43 9.03 1.11
C LEU A 7 8.37 8.37 0.10
N GLY A 8 9.66 8.75 0.13
CA GLY A 8 10.69 8.12 -0.71
C GLY A 8 10.86 6.63 -0.40
N MET A 9 10.83 6.26 0.88
CA MET A 9 10.90 4.86 1.32
C MET A 9 9.67 4.06 0.88
N LEU A 10 8.46 4.64 1.03
CA LEU A 10 7.21 4.01 0.59
C LEU A 10 7.21 3.76 -0.92
N HIS A 11 7.74 4.68 -1.74
CA HIS A 11 7.88 4.45 -3.18
C HIS A 11 8.91 3.37 -3.53
N ALA A 12 10.02 3.26 -2.81
CA ALA A 12 10.97 2.18 -3.03
C ALA A 12 10.36 0.81 -2.67
N GLU A 13 9.60 0.75 -1.57
CA GLU A 13 8.87 -0.45 -1.14
C GLU A 13 7.80 -0.86 -2.16
N GLU A 14 7.04 0.10 -2.69
CA GLU A 14 6.06 -0.09 -3.77
C GLU A 14 6.68 -0.78 -4.99
N ALA A 15 7.80 -0.24 -5.47
CA ALA A 15 8.49 -0.77 -6.64
C ALA A 15 9.00 -2.20 -6.41
N LEU A 16 9.55 -2.46 -5.22
CA LEU A 16 10.02 -3.79 -4.84
C LEU A 16 8.88 -4.81 -4.77
N LEU A 17 7.78 -4.47 -4.07
CA LEU A 17 6.61 -5.34 -3.93
C LEU A 17 5.99 -5.66 -5.29
N VAL A 18 5.82 -4.65 -6.15
CA VAL A 18 5.30 -4.84 -7.50
C VAL A 18 6.22 -5.74 -8.33
N SER A 19 7.54 -5.58 -8.23
CA SER A 19 8.51 -6.45 -8.90
C SER A 19 8.39 -7.91 -8.45
N ILE A 20 8.26 -8.14 -7.14
CA ILE A 20 8.10 -9.48 -6.58
C ILE A 20 6.78 -10.09 -7.06
N VAL A 21 5.66 -9.37 -6.91
CA VAL A 21 4.33 -9.90 -7.27
C VAL A 21 4.26 -10.26 -8.76
N ARG A 22 4.84 -9.44 -9.65
CA ARG A 22 4.89 -9.75 -11.09
C ARG A 22 5.63 -11.05 -11.43
N SER A 23 6.54 -11.50 -10.58
CA SER A 23 7.29 -12.74 -10.78
C SER A 23 6.54 -14.00 -10.33
N LEU A 24 5.39 -13.85 -9.69
CA LEU A 24 4.61 -14.95 -9.14
C LEU A 24 3.57 -15.50 -10.15
N PRO A 25 3.17 -16.78 -10.01
CA PRO A 25 2.04 -17.37 -10.74
C PRO A 25 0.72 -16.59 -10.59
N ASP A 26 -0.12 -16.62 -11.63
CA ASP A 26 -1.36 -15.83 -11.74
C ASP A 26 -2.36 -16.05 -10.59
N ASP A 27 -2.47 -17.28 -10.08
CA ASP A 27 -3.31 -17.61 -8.93
C ASP A 27 -2.80 -16.94 -7.64
N ILE A 28 -1.48 -16.93 -7.45
CA ILE A 28 -0.84 -16.27 -6.31
C ILE A 28 -0.97 -14.74 -6.43
N ARG A 29 -0.77 -14.17 -7.62
CA ARG A 29 -0.95 -12.71 -7.84
C ARG A 29 -2.36 -12.26 -7.50
N ARG A 30 -3.38 -12.99 -7.99
CA ARG A 30 -4.79 -12.71 -7.68
C ARG A 30 -5.09 -12.79 -6.20
N ARG A 31 -4.56 -13.81 -5.51
CA ARG A 31 -4.73 -13.93 -4.06
C ARG A 31 -4.12 -12.74 -3.32
N ILE A 32 -2.89 -12.36 -3.66
CA ILE A 32 -2.20 -11.20 -3.04
C ILE A 32 -2.97 -9.91 -3.31
N ALA A 33 -3.46 -9.69 -4.53
CA ALA A 33 -4.24 -8.51 -4.87
C ALA A 33 -5.53 -8.40 -4.05
N ASN A 34 -6.26 -9.53 -3.88
CA ASN A 34 -7.47 -9.59 -3.07
C ASN A 34 -7.17 -9.35 -1.58
N ASP A 35 -6.21 -10.08 -1.01
CA ASP A 35 -5.82 -9.96 0.40
C ASP A 35 -5.38 -8.52 0.70
N PHE A 36 -4.58 -7.91 -0.17
CA PHE A 36 -4.13 -6.52 -0.02
C PHE A 36 -5.27 -5.52 -0.15
N HIS A 37 -6.24 -5.77 -1.03
CA HIS A 37 -7.42 -4.91 -1.18
C HIS A 37 -8.27 -4.89 0.10
N GLU A 38 -8.47 -6.03 0.75
CA GLU A 38 -9.15 -6.10 2.04
C GLU A 38 -8.40 -5.31 3.13
N GLN A 39 -7.07 -5.46 3.20
CA GLN A 39 -6.24 -4.70 4.14
C GLN A 39 -6.29 -3.18 3.87
N ALA A 40 -6.36 -2.77 2.60
CA ALA A 40 -6.49 -1.36 2.24
C ALA A 40 -7.81 -0.75 2.75
N GLN A 41 -8.93 -1.48 2.63
CA GLN A 41 -10.21 -1.04 3.16
C GLN A 41 -10.18 -0.94 4.70
N LEU A 42 -9.55 -1.91 5.38
CA LEU A 42 -9.36 -1.86 6.82
C LEU A 42 -8.54 -0.64 7.25
N ALA A 43 -7.45 -0.33 6.55
CA ALA A 43 -6.62 0.84 6.83
C ALA A 43 -7.37 2.17 6.61
N GLU A 44 -8.27 2.25 5.63
CA GLU A 44 -9.13 3.42 5.42
C GLU A 44 -10.11 3.61 6.60
N SER A 45 -10.73 2.52 7.07
CA SER A 45 -11.68 2.51 8.20
C SER A 45 -11.01 2.72 9.57
N SER A 46 -9.72 2.44 9.67
CA SER A 46 -8.97 2.60 10.91
C SER A 46 -8.75 4.10 11.18
N HIS A 47 -9.43 4.61 12.21
CA HIS A 47 -9.18 5.93 12.78
C HIS A 47 -7.87 5.89 13.55
N LEU A 48 -6.74 5.89 12.84
CA LEU A 48 -5.42 6.13 13.44
C LEU A 48 -5.53 7.39 14.31
N ASN A 49 -5.20 7.24 15.59
CA ASN A 49 -5.42 8.22 16.66
C ASN A 49 -5.09 9.66 16.19
N PRO A 50 -6.03 10.63 16.32
CA PRO A 50 -5.88 11.98 15.75
C PRO A 50 -4.75 12.81 16.37
N THR A 51 -4.09 12.30 17.41
CA THR A 51 -3.00 12.96 18.13
C THR A 51 -1.63 12.82 17.44
N THR A 52 -1.49 11.93 16.44
CA THR A 52 -0.22 11.71 15.75
C THR A 52 -0.34 12.06 14.27
N ASN A 53 0.26 13.20 13.89
CA ASN A 53 0.58 13.65 12.54
C ASN A 53 -0.40 13.21 11.41
N ARG A 54 -1.52 13.95 11.29
CA ARG A 54 -2.55 13.74 10.27
C ARG A 54 -1.99 13.65 8.85
N GLU A 55 -1.00 14.47 8.51
CA GLU A 55 -0.37 14.45 7.17
C GLU A 55 0.31 13.11 6.87
N THR A 56 1.00 12.52 7.85
CA THR A 56 1.61 11.19 7.70
C THR A 56 0.54 10.12 7.56
N SER A 57 -0.57 10.21 8.29
CA SER A 57 -1.70 9.28 8.18
C SER A 57 -2.35 9.36 6.79
N ASP A 58 -2.60 10.56 6.29
CA ASP A 58 -3.20 10.78 4.97
C ASP A 58 -2.26 10.32 3.85
N ALA A 59 -0.95 10.59 3.97
CA ALA A 59 0.07 10.10 3.03
C ALA A 59 0.15 8.56 3.01
N PHE A 60 0.08 7.92 4.18
CA PHE A 60 0.05 6.47 4.30
C PHE A 60 -1.20 5.87 3.65
N LYS A 61 -2.39 6.41 3.94
CA LYS A 61 -3.65 5.95 3.32
C LYS A 61 -3.63 6.10 1.80
N ALA A 62 -3.12 7.23 1.29
CA ALA A 62 -2.96 7.46 -0.14
C ALA A 62 -2.00 6.45 -0.78
N HIS A 63 -0.90 6.12 -0.10
CA HIS A 63 0.06 5.12 -0.56
C HIS A 63 -0.57 3.72 -0.61
N VAL A 64 -1.22 3.28 0.47
CA VAL A 64 -1.91 1.97 0.53
C VAL A 64 -2.94 1.84 -0.60
N ARG A 65 -3.74 2.88 -0.84
CA ARG A 65 -4.73 2.90 -1.93
C ARG A 65 -4.07 2.79 -3.30
N ARG A 66 -2.98 3.52 -3.54
CA ARG A 66 -2.23 3.43 -4.80
C ARG A 66 -1.70 2.00 -5.00
N LEU A 67 -1.08 1.41 -3.98
CA LEU A 67 -0.54 0.05 -4.05
C LEU A 67 -1.62 -0.99 -4.34
N SER A 68 -2.79 -0.89 -3.70
CA SER A 68 -3.93 -1.79 -3.97
C SER A 68 -4.34 -1.74 -5.45
N ASN A 69 -4.44 -0.53 -6.02
CA ASN A 69 -4.80 -0.36 -7.43
C ASN A 69 -3.76 -0.97 -8.39
N MET A 70 -2.47 -0.82 -8.09
CA MET A 70 -1.43 -1.45 -8.91
C MET A 70 -1.47 -2.96 -8.80
N LEU A 71 -1.62 -3.53 -7.61
CA LEU A 71 -1.71 -4.98 -7.45
C LEU A 71 -2.92 -5.56 -8.20
N ALA A 72 -4.07 -4.87 -8.16
CA ALA A 72 -5.26 -5.24 -8.94
C ALA A 72 -5.05 -5.17 -10.47
N SER A 73 -4.11 -4.34 -10.96
CA SER A 73 -3.77 -4.30 -12.38
C SER A 73 -2.85 -5.43 -12.85
N LEU A 74 -2.25 -6.17 -11.91
CA LEU A 74 -1.29 -7.26 -12.17
C LEU A 74 -1.91 -8.65 -12.03
N SER A 75 -3.13 -8.70 -11.54
CA SER A 75 -3.90 -9.92 -11.23
C SER A 75 -4.81 -10.33 -12.37
#